data_AF-A0A409W9U1-F1
#
_entry.id   AF-A0A409W9U1-F1
#
_cell.length_a   1.000
_cell.length_b   1.000
_cell.length_c   1.000
_cell.angle_alpha   90.00
_cell.angle_beta   90.00
_cell.angle_gamma   90.00
#
_symmetry.space_group_name_H-M   'P 1'
#
loop_
_entity.id
_entity.type
_entity.pdbx_description
1 polymer ?
#
loop_
_entity_poly.entity_id
_entity_poly.type
_entity_poly.pdbx_seq_one_letter_code
_entity_poly.pdbx_strand_id
1 'polypeptide(L)'
;MPAPPYPIPAQEDVIRGNLNSTLLSVLFLGIYSVIYFSSFCIYSSKRVSRHGIVVGTISLSYAVYVVAIACEWYQIQQTVVNQGDTRDTIFTATLETPRWYLLLSDICKMLMGGLADGLLIWRCYNVWNHSIRVILLPLLLLLAEIAVDLYVLKGVSDANLNASGSGARALDRLGAVLLFLTLATTLLTTLLISYRVYMVCRDSLKCGSATRFSQIIELLVQSAALYSVATLAYAIASVIPSRNQSLGPLVGIQYTSSFYLFSAGVAPTIMSIRVAFMADKNQGSLASHVSALQFEAHEDDPSNFTTFSSTNSSGTTAENINTRGTHKLKPG
;
A
#
# COMPACT_ATOMS: atom_id res chain seq x y z
N MET A 1 -16.36 -29.79 41.87
CA MET A 1 -16.14 -28.88 40.74
C MET A 1 -16.89 -29.43 39.55
N PRO A 2 -17.78 -28.69 38.89
CA PRO A 2 -18.33 -29.13 37.61
C PRO A 2 -17.17 -29.31 36.62
N ALA A 3 -17.22 -30.38 35.82
CA ALA A 3 -16.19 -30.66 34.82
C ALA A 3 -16.04 -29.47 33.86
N PRO A 4 -14.81 -29.11 33.44
CA PRO A 4 -14.63 -28.05 32.46
C PRO A 4 -15.40 -28.39 31.18
N PRO A 5 -16.12 -27.41 30.58
CA PRO A 5 -17.02 -27.66 29.45
C PRO A 5 -16.30 -28.07 28.15
N TYR A 6 -14.96 -28.00 28.13
CA TYR A 6 -14.13 -28.33 26.97
C TYR A 6 -13.00 -29.29 27.35
N PRO A 7 -12.61 -30.22 26.45
CA PRO A 7 -11.50 -31.13 26.69
C PRO A 7 -10.17 -30.37 26.76
N ILE A 8 -9.24 -30.87 27.58
CA ILE A 8 -7.92 -30.26 27.83
C ILE A 8 -7.17 -29.89 26.54
N PRO A 9 -7.09 -30.77 25.51
CA PRO A 9 -6.41 -30.43 24.26
C PRO A 9 -7.01 -29.21 23.55
N ALA A 10 -8.33 -29.06 23.55
CA ALA A 10 -8.98 -27.93 22.90
C ALA A 10 -8.69 -26.60 23.62
N GLN A 11 -8.58 -26.63 24.95
CA GLN A 11 -8.18 -25.46 25.73
C GLN A 11 -6.73 -25.08 25.44
N GLU A 12 -5.82 -26.07 25.36
CA GLU A 12 -4.42 -25.83 24.99
C GLU A 12 -4.28 -25.26 23.58
N ASP A 13 -5.03 -25.78 22.61
CA ASP A 13 -5.00 -25.31 21.23
C ASP A 13 -5.39 -23.82 21.12
N VAL A 14 -6.41 -23.38 21.86
CA VAL A 14 -6.82 -21.97 21.89
C VAL A 14 -5.77 -21.09 22.53
N ILE A 15 -5.21 -21.50 23.67
CA ILE A 15 -4.17 -20.73 24.37
C ILE A 15 -2.91 -20.61 23.48
N ARG A 16 -2.47 -21.73 22.89
CA ARG A 16 -1.32 -21.76 21.97
C ARG A 16 -1.60 -20.95 20.71
N GLY A 17 -2.79 -21.06 20.14
CA GLY A 17 -3.23 -20.26 19.00
C GLY A 17 -3.16 -18.76 19.27
N ASN A 18 -3.66 -18.33 20.42
CA ASN A 18 -3.63 -16.92 20.83
C ASN A 18 -2.18 -16.42 20.99
N LEU A 19 -1.33 -17.15 21.71
CA LEU A 19 0.08 -16.79 21.89
C LEU A 19 0.85 -16.74 20.56
N ASN A 20 0.71 -17.78 19.74
CA ASN A 20 1.45 -17.90 18.49
C ASN A 20 0.99 -16.87 17.44
N SER A 21 -0.31 -16.57 17.38
CA SER A 21 -0.82 -15.52 16.48
C SER A 21 -0.34 -14.13 16.90
N THR A 22 -0.30 -13.81 18.19
CA THR A 22 0.30 -12.55 18.67
C THR A 22 1.80 -12.47 18.36
N LEU A 23 2.54 -13.56 18.53
CA LEU A 23 3.96 -13.61 18.11
C LEU A 23 4.11 -13.36 16.60
N LEU A 24 3.24 -13.96 15.79
CA LEU A 24 3.20 -13.71 14.35
C LEU A 24 2.89 -12.23 14.03
N SER A 25 1.93 -11.62 14.73
CA SER A 25 1.62 -10.19 14.61
C SER A 25 2.84 -9.31 14.92
N VAL A 26 3.63 -9.64 15.94
CA VAL A 26 4.86 -8.90 16.29
C VAL A 26 5.94 -9.06 15.21
N LEU A 27 6.09 -10.25 14.63
CA LEU A 27 7.00 -10.46 13.49
C LEU A 27 6.57 -9.62 12.28
N PHE A 28 5.28 -9.58 11.99
CA PHE A 28 4.72 -8.74 10.94
C PHE A 28 4.91 -7.25 11.20
N LEU A 29 4.83 -6.78 12.45
CA LEU A 29 5.20 -5.41 12.81
C LEU A 29 6.65 -5.08 12.46
N GLY A 30 7.58 -6.00 12.70
CA GLY A 30 8.98 -5.84 12.29
C GLY A 30 9.12 -5.65 10.78
N ILE A 31 8.50 -6.54 10.00
CA ILE A 31 8.52 -6.46 8.53
C ILE A 31 7.88 -5.16 8.03
N TYR A 32 6.71 -4.80 8.57
CA TYR A 32 6.01 -3.59 8.15
C TYR A 32 6.80 -2.33 8.51
N SER A 33 7.48 -2.30 9.66
CA SER A 33 8.34 -1.17 10.06
C SER A 33 9.44 -0.92 9.03
N VAL A 34 10.14 -1.96 8.56
CA VAL A 34 11.18 -1.82 7.52
C VAL A 34 10.61 -1.23 6.23
N ILE A 35 9.43 -1.70 5.80
CA ILE A 35 8.75 -1.21 4.59
C ILE A 35 8.30 0.24 4.76
N TYR A 36 7.76 0.60 5.93
CA TYR A 36 7.33 1.94 6.26
C TYR A 36 8.50 2.92 6.23
N PHE A 37 9.59 2.64 6.96
CA PHE A 37 10.77 3.50 6.97
C PHE A 37 11.41 3.63 5.59
N SER A 38 11.47 2.53 4.82
CA SER A 38 11.94 2.57 3.43
C SER A 38 11.09 3.52 2.57
N SER A 39 9.76 3.44 2.73
CA SER A 39 8.83 4.36 2.05
C SER A 39 9.08 5.80 2.46
N PHE A 40 9.16 6.04 3.76
CA PHE A 40 9.34 7.37 4.33
C PHE A 40 10.63 8.03 3.86
N CYS A 41 11.75 7.29 3.81
CA CYS A 41 13.03 7.78 3.28
C CYS A 41 12.92 8.18 1.80
N ILE A 42 12.29 7.34 0.97
CA ILE A 42 12.12 7.62 -0.46
C ILE A 42 11.29 8.88 -0.68
N TYR A 43 10.18 9.03 0.03
CA TYR A 43 9.32 10.20 -0.13
C TYR A 43 9.91 11.47 0.49
N SER A 44 10.61 11.36 1.62
CA SER A 44 11.28 12.52 2.25
C SER A 44 12.41 13.08 1.39
N SER A 45 13.09 12.22 0.62
CA SER A 45 14.12 12.64 -0.34
C SER A 45 13.54 13.37 -1.57
N LYS A 46 12.24 13.24 -1.85
CA LYS A 46 11.60 13.75 -3.07
C LYS A 46 10.63 14.89 -2.71
N ARG A 47 11.14 16.14 -2.67
CA ARG A 47 10.37 17.38 -2.38
C ARG A 47 9.33 17.72 -3.46
N VAL A 48 8.23 16.96 -3.57
CA VAL A 48 7.10 17.32 -4.46
C VAL A 48 5.76 17.21 -3.74
N SER A 49 4.99 18.31 -3.75
CA SER A 49 3.71 18.52 -3.04
C SER A 49 2.64 17.43 -3.28
N ARG A 50 2.63 16.78 -4.45
CA ARG A 50 1.66 15.72 -4.79
C ARG A 50 1.84 14.41 -4.01
N HIS A 51 2.97 14.20 -3.32
CA HIS A 51 3.21 12.99 -2.52
C HIS A 51 2.63 13.06 -1.09
N GLY A 52 2.20 14.24 -0.62
CA GLY A 52 1.77 14.43 0.78
C GLY A 52 0.58 13.56 1.20
N ILE A 53 -0.43 13.40 0.33
CA ILE A 53 -1.60 12.57 0.61
C ILE A 53 -1.22 11.09 0.76
N VAL A 54 -0.32 10.59 -0.11
CA VAL A 54 0.15 9.21 -0.10
C VAL A 54 1.02 8.94 1.14
N VAL A 55 1.92 9.84 1.48
CA VAL A 55 2.75 9.72 2.69
C VAL A 55 1.92 9.79 3.96
N GLY A 56 0.93 10.70 4.00
CA GLY A 56 0.02 10.84 5.12
C GLY A 56 -0.83 9.60 5.36
N THR A 57 -1.41 9.04 4.29
CA THR A 57 -2.19 7.79 4.36
C THR A 57 -1.33 6.60 4.79
N ILE A 58 -0.13 6.42 4.22
CA ILE A 58 0.80 5.35 4.63
C ILE A 58 1.23 5.49 6.09
N SER A 59 1.51 6.72 6.54
CA SER A 59 1.89 6.98 7.94
C SER A 59 0.74 6.75 8.89
N LEU A 60 -0.48 7.10 8.50
CA LEU A 60 -1.68 6.82 9.26
C LEU A 60 -1.93 5.31 9.36
N SER A 61 -1.82 4.56 8.26
CA SER A 61 -1.95 3.09 8.26
C SER A 61 -0.91 2.44 9.18
N TYR A 62 0.35 2.88 9.14
CA TYR A 62 1.37 2.37 10.05
C TYR A 62 1.06 2.69 11.52
N ALA A 63 0.63 3.92 11.81
CA ALA A 63 0.24 4.31 13.17
C ALA A 63 -0.94 3.47 13.70
N VAL A 64 -1.98 3.26 12.89
CA VAL A 64 -3.12 2.40 13.24
C VAL A 64 -2.67 0.97 13.49
N TYR A 65 -1.76 0.44 12.67
CA TYR A 65 -1.20 -0.90 12.85
C TYR A 65 -0.41 -1.03 14.16
N VAL A 66 0.45 -0.05 14.48
CA VAL A 66 1.20 -0.03 15.75
C VAL A 66 0.26 0.00 16.95
N VAL A 67 -0.80 0.81 16.91
CA VAL A 67 -1.82 0.87 17.97
C VAL A 67 -2.51 -0.47 18.13
N ALA A 68 -2.89 -1.14 17.04
CA ALA A 68 -3.52 -2.45 17.08
C ALA A 68 -2.63 -3.50 17.76
N ILE A 69 -1.34 -3.57 17.38
CA ILE A 69 -0.38 -4.52 17.97
C ILE A 69 -0.10 -4.19 19.45
N ALA A 70 0.00 -2.90 19.80
CA ALA A 70 0.18 -2.50 21.20
C ALA A 70 -1.01 -2.92 22.07
N CYS A 71 -2.24 -2.82 21.53
CA CYS A 71 -3.44 -3.26 22.24
C CYS A 71 -3.51 -4.79 22.36
N GLU A 72 -3.16 -5.52 21.30
CA GLU A 72 -3.07 -6.99 21.33
C GLU A 72 -2.02 -7.45 22.36
N TRP A 73 -0.87 -6.79 22.40
CA TRP A 73 0.17 -7.03 23.40
C TRP A 73 -0.33 -6.74 24.83
N TYR A 74 -1.05 -5.65 25.04
CA TYR A 74 -1.63 -5.36 26.35
C TYR A 74 -2.63 -6.44 26.78
N GLN A 75 -3.46 -6.93 25.85
CA GLN A 75 -4.42 -7.99 26.14
C GLN A 75 -3.73 -9.29 26.54
N ILE A 76 -2.72 -9.74 25.79
CA ILE A 76 -2.05 -11.00 26.12
C ILE A 76 -1.39 -10.93 27.51
N GLN A 77 -0.85 -9.77 27.89
CA GLN A 77 -0.32 -9.54 29.24
C GLN A 77 -1.43 -9.62 30.31
N GLN A 78 -2.58 -9.01 30.07
CA GLN A 78 -3.72 -9.09 31.00
C GLN A 78 -4.19 -10.55 31.18
N THR A 79 -4.39 -11.28 30.08
CA THR A 79 -4.88 -12.66 30.08
C THR A 79 -3.88 -13.63 30.72
N VAL A 80 -2.59 -13.51 30.41
CA VAL A 80 -1.56 -14.48 30.83
C VAL A 80 -0.93 -14.13 32.17
N VAL A 81 -0.64 -12.85 32.42
CA VAL A 81 0.11 -12.44 33.62
C VAL A 81 -0.81 -12.05 34.76
N ASN A 82 -1.86 -11.26 34.50
CA ASN A 82 -2.70 -10.72 35.58
C ASN A 82 -3.86 -11.65 35.96
N GLN A 83 -4.38 -12.44 35.01
CA GLN A 83 -5.54 -13.33 35.20
C GLN A 83 -5.15 -14.83 35.12
N GLY A 84 -3.88 -15.12 34.85
CA GLY A 84 -3.41 -16.43 34.44
C GLY A 84 -2.98 -17.37 35.57
N ASP A 85 -3.70 -17.43 36.69
CA ASP A 85 -3.35 -18.32 37.81
C ASP A 85 -3.39 -19.81 37.45
N THR A 86 -4.29 -20.22 36.54
CA THR A 86 -4.41 -21.59 36.06
C THR A 86 -4.71 -21.64 34.56
N ARG A 87 -4.51 -22.80 33.94
CA ARG A 87 -4.86 -23.01 32.52
C ARG A 87 -6.33 -22.70 32.21
N ASP A 88 -7.24 -23.04 33.13
CA ASP A 88 -8.66 -22.78 32.96
C ASP A 88 -8.98 -21.28 33.05
N THR A 89 -8.27 -20.51 33.90
CA THR A 89 -8.44 -19.04 33.96
C THR A 89 -7.89 -18.34 32.72
N ILE A 90 -6.75 -18.79 32.18
CA ILE A 90 -6.21 -18.26 30.91
C ILE A 90 -7.17 -18.56 29.74
N PHE A 91 -7.70 -19.78 29.68
CA PHE A 91 -8.64 -20.19 28.65
C PHE A 91 -9.94 -19.37 28.71
N THR A 92 -10.54 -19.23 29.89
CA THR A 92 -11.75 -18.42 30.08
C THR A 92 -11.52 -16.95 29.77
N ALA A 93 -10.41 -16.37 30.23
CA ALA A 93 -10.04 -14.99 29.89
C ALA A 93 -9.76 -14.77 28.39
N THR A 94 -9.30 -15.81 27.67
CA THR A 94 -9.14 -15.75 26.20
C THR A 94 -10.49 -15.72 25.48
N LEU A 95 -11.49 -16.46 25.98
CA LEU A 95 -12.84 -16.48 25.42
C LEU A 95 -13.67 -15.24 25.82
N GLU A 96 -13.51 -14.76 27.05
CA GLU A 96 -14.24 -13.61 27.61
C GLU A 96 -13.48 -12.30 27.37
N THR A 97 -13.15 -12.05 26.10
CA THR A 97 -12.36 -10.86 25.74
C THR A 97 -13.11 -9.57 26.11
N PRO A 98 -12.44 -8.59 26.76
CA PRO A 98 -13.08 -7.34 27.15
C PRO A 98 -13.68 -6.57 25.96
N ARG A 99 -14.90 -6.06 26.14
CA ARG A 99 -15.64 -5.34 25.07
C ARG A 99 -14.87 -4.16 24.49
N TRP A 100 -14.17 -3.40 25.33
CA TRP A 100 -13.39 -2.24 24.87
C TRP A 100 -12.32 -2.64 23.85
N TYR A 101 -11.74 -3.83 24.00
CA TYR A 101 -10.72 -4.33 23.08
C TYR A 101 -11.34 -4.84 21.78
N LEU A 102 -12.48 -5.54 21.85
CA LEU A 102 -13.21 -5.95 20.65
C LEU A 102 -13.56 -4.72 19.79
N LEU A 103 -14.12 -3.68 20.42
CA LEU A 103 -14.44 -2.42 19.75
C LEU A 103 -13.19 -1.77 19.12
N LEU A 104 -12.09 -1.66 19.88
CA LEU A 104 -10.87 -1.05 19.37
C LEU A 104 -10.22 -1.85 18.25
N SER A 105 -10.21 -3.19 18.36
CA SER A 105 -9.71 -4.10 17.33
C SER A 105 -10.50 -3.95 16.04
N ASP A 106 -11.83 -3.88 16.12
CA ASP A 106 -12.69 -3.73 14.95
C ASP A 106 -12.55 -2.33 14.32
N ILE A 107 -12.43 -1.28 15.13
CA ILE A 107 -12.13 0.08 14.63
C ILE A 107 -10.79 0.09 13.88
N CYS A 108 -9.74 -0.54 14.44
CA CYS A 108 -8.43 -0.62 13.79
C CYS A 108 -8.51 -1.37 12.45
N LYS A 109 -9.24 -2.51 12.38
CA LYS A 109 -9.44 -3.26 11.14
C LYS A 109 -10.20 -2.45 10.10
N MET A 110 -11.31 -1.81 10.50
CA MET A 110 -12.11 -0.93 9.63
C MET A 110 -11.26 0.21 9.06
N LEU A 111 -10.46 0.88 9.91
CA LEU A 111 -9.56 1.94 9.46
C LEU A 111 -8.51 1.40 8.48
N MET A 112 -7.94 0.23 8.75
CA MET A 112 -6.93 -0.38 7.87
C MET A 112 -7.49 -0.78 6.52
N GLY A 113 -8.63 -1.47 6.48
CA GLY A 113 -9.32 -1.82 5.24
C GLY A 113 -9.73 -0.58 4.45
N GLY A 114 -10.39 0.37 5.12
CA GLY A 114 -10.82 1.63 4.49
C GLY A 114 -9.66 2.47 3.94
N LEU A 115 -8.52 2.53 4.64
CA LEU A 115 -7.32 3.21 4.14
C LEU A 115 -6.71 2.46 2.94
N ALA A 116 -6.70 1.12 2.97
CA ALA A 116 -6.20 0.31 1.87
C ALA A 116 -7.05 0.54 0.60
N ASP A 117 -8.36 0.33 0.69
CA ASP A 117 -9.29 0.46 -0.43
C ASP A 117 -9.42 1.92 -0.89
N GLY A 118 -9.41 2.87 0.04
CA GLY A 118 -9.35 4.30 -0.27
C GLY A 118 -8.11 4.69 -1.07
N LEU A 119 -6.93 4.14 -0.75
CA LEU A 119 -5.72 4.38 -1.52
C LEU A 119 -5.80 3.76 -2.93
N LEU A 120 -6.40 2.57 -3.07
CA LEU A 120 -6.64 1.94 -4.38
C LEU A 120 -7.57 2.80 -5.25
N ILE A 121 -8.69 3.28 -4.68
CA ILE A 121 -9.65 4.14 -5.38
C ILE A 121 -9.01 5.48 -5.76
N TRP A 122 -8.25 6.11 -4.87
CA TRP A 122 -7.53 7.36 -5.15
C TRP A 122 -6.56 7.19 -6.33
N ARG A 123 -5.86 6.06 -6.42
CA ARG A 123 -5.01 5.75 -7.57
C ARG A 123 -5.81 5.54 -8.83
N CYS A 124 -6.91 4.79 -8.75
CA CYS A 124 -7.81 4.57 -9.88
C CYS A 124 -8.30 5.91 -10.45
N TYR A 125 -8.71 6.82 -9.57
CA TYR A 125 -9.12 8.18 -9.94
C TYR A 125 -8.03 8.95 -10.71
N ASN A 126 -6.79 8.92 -10.21
CA ASN A 126 -5.66 9.59 -10.87
C ASN A 126 -5.30 8.95 -12.23
N VAL A 127 -5.34 7.62 -12.33
CA VAL A 127 -5.02 6.88 -13.57
C VAL A 127 -6.08 7.12 -14.65
N TRP A 128 -7.34 7.32 -14.27
CA TRP A 128 -8.44 7.66 -15.16
C TRP A 128 -8.57 9.16 -15.45
N ASN A 129 -7.50 9.93 -15.24
CA ASN A 129 -7.45 11.38 -15.47
C ASN A 129 -8.66 12.12 -14.83
N HIS A 130 -8.95 11.79 -13.56
CA HIS A 130 -10.01 12.43 -12.77
C HIS A 130 -11.44 12.11 -13.21
N SER A 131 -11.68 11.03 -13.98
CA SER A 131 -13.03 10.63 -14.37
C SER A 131 -13.81 10.01 -13.19
N ILE A 132 -14.81 10.72 -12.68
CA ILE A 132 -15.61 10.28 -11.51
C ILE A 132 -16.51 9.08 -11.86
N ARG A 133 -16.95 8.95 -13.13
CA ARG A 133 -17.89 7.91 -13.55
C ARG A 133 -17.40 6.48 -13.30
N VAL A 134 -16.09 6.25 -13.43
CA VAL A 134 -15.49 4.92 -13.29
C VAL A 134 -15.26 4.54 -11.83
N ILE A 135 -14.96 5.52 -10.98
CA ILE A 135 -14.72 5.30 -9.55
C ILE A 135 -16.01 5.26 -8.72
N LEU A 136 -17.14 5.68 -9.29
CA LEU A 136 -18.42 5.73 -8.59
C LEU A 136 -18.83 4.36 -8.03
N LEU A 137 -18.62 3.30 -8.81
CA LEU A 137 -18.97 1.95 -8.41
C LEU A 137 -18.09 1.45 -7.24
N PRO A 138 -16.74 1.47 -7.31
CA PRO A 138 -15.88 1.18 -6.16
C PRO A 138 -16.16 2.05 -4.92
N LEU A 139 -16.47 3.32 -5.11
CA LEU A 139 -16.75 4.25 -4.02
C LEU A 139 -18.06 3.87 -3.30
N LEU A 140 -19.09 3.50 -4.05
CA LEU A 140 -20.36 3.05 -3.47
C LEU A 140 -20.19 1.75 -2.70
N LEU A 141 -19.37 0.82 -3.23
CA LEU A 141 -19.02 -0.42 -2.53
C LEU A 141 -18.26 -0.15 -1.22
N LEU A 142 -17.28 0.76 -1.22
CA LEU A 142 -16.55 1.17 -0.02
C LEU A 142 -17.48 1.83 1.02
N LEU A 143 -18.42 2.67 0.58
CA LEU A 143 -19.41 3.28 1.47
C LEU A 143 -20.35 2.24 2.09
N ALA A 144 -20.74 1.23 1.32
CA ALA A 144 -21.56 0.14 1.82
C ALA A 144 -20.77 -0.72 2.82
N GLU A 145 -19.47 -0.94 2.61
CA GLU A 145 -18.58 -1.64 3.55
C GLU A 145 -18.50 -0.89 4.88
N ILE A 146 -18.21 0.41 4.85
CA ILE A 146 -18.19 1.27 6.04
C ILE A 146 -19.55 1.24 6.76
N ALA A 147 -20.67 1.25 6.04
CA ALA A 147 -21.99 1.21 6.65
C ALA A 147 -22.25 -0.11 7.39
N VAL A 148 -21.81 -1.25 6.83
CA VAL A 148 -21.93 -2.55 7.47
C VAL A 148 -21.00 -2.65 8.68
N ASP A 149 -19.75 -2.17 8.58
CA ASP A 149 -18.80 -2.11 9.70
C ASP A 149 -19.35 -1.29 10.89
N LEU A 150 -19.93 -0.12 10.62
CA LEU A 150 -20.54 0.71 11.65
C LEU A 150 -21.73 0.01 12.32
N TYR A 151 -22.49 -0.79 11.57
CA TYR A 151 -23.59 -1.57 12.14
C TYR A 151 -23.07 -2.72 13.02
N VAL A 152 -22.02 -3.43 12.59
CA VAL A 152 -21.37 -4.46 13.39
C VAL A 152 -20.79 -3.87 14.67
N LEU A 153 -20.11 -2.72 14.58
CA LEU A 153 -19.54 -2.00 15.73
C LEU A 153 -20.62 -1.62 16.76
N LYS A 154 -21.78 -1.15 16.28
CA LYS A 154 -22.94 -0.90 17.14
C LYS A 154 -23.42 -2.17 17.82
N GLY A 155 -23.48 -3.29 17.10
CA GLY A 155 -23.82 -4.59 17.65
C GLY A 155 -22.87 -5.04 18.76
N VAL A 156 -21.56 -4.87 18.58
CA VAL A 156 -20.54 -5.16 19.60
C VAL A 156 -20.72 -4.29 20.85
N SER A 157 -21.07 -3.01 20.66
CA SER A 157 -21.34 -2.07 21.76
C SER A 157 -22.63 -2.37 22.52
N ASP A 158 -23.67 -2.82 21.83
CA ASP A 158 -25.00 -3.07 22.39
C ASP A 158 -25.08 -4.48 23.01
N ALA A 159 -24.84 -4.58 24.32
CA ALA A 159 -24.87 -5.84 25.07
C ALA A 159 -26.18 -6.64 24.90
N ASN A 160 -27.31 -5.96 24.69
CA ASN A 160 -28.63 -6.58 24.50
C ASN A 160 -28.78 -7.24 23.11
N LEU A 161 -28.11 -6.72 22.08
CA LEU A 161 -28.13 -7.29 20.74
C LEU A 161 -27.27 -8.55 20.68
N ASN A 162 -26.09 -8.54 21.31
CA ASN A 162 -25.22 -9.72 21.41
C ASN A 162 -25.80 -10.83 22.30
N ALA A 163 -26.44 -10.48 23.41
CA ALA A 163 -27.02 -11.46 24.33
C ALA A 163 -28.28 -12.15 23.75
N SER A 164 -28.97 -11.52 22.79
CA SER A 164 -30.09 -12.14 22.09
C SER A 164 -29.58 -13.13 21.06
N GLY A 165 -29.97 -14.40 21.16
CA GLY A 165 -29.62 -15.43 20.16
C GLY A 165 -30.09 -15.10 18.73
N SER A 166 -30.99 -14.12 18.54
CA SER A 166 -31.34 -13.57 17.22
C SER A 166 -30.31 -12.54 16.73
N GLY A 167 -29.81 -11.68 17.62
CA GLY A 167 -28.83 -10.63 17.27
C GLY A 167 -27.45 -11.20 16.97
N ALA A 168 -26.99 -12.23 17.70
CA ALA A 168 -25.74 -12.94 17.38
C ALA A 168 -25.78 -13.56 15.96
N ARG A 169 -26.92 -14.14 15.55
CA ARG A 169 -27.11 -14.67 14.18
C ARG A 169 -27.20 -13.58 13.12
N ALA A 170 -27.73 -12.40 13.47
CA ALA A 170 -27.76 -11.26 12.57
C ALA A 170 -26.34 -10.72 12.32
N LEU A 171 -25.51 -10.63 13.35
CA LEU A 171 -24.11 -10.20 13.24
C LEU A 171 -23.27 -11.18 12.43
N ASP A 172 -23.48 -12.49 12.58
CA ASP A 172 -22.81 -13.52 11.78
C ASP A 172 -23.16 -13.40 10.28
N ARG A 173 -24.45 -13.18 9.97
CA ARG A 173 -24.90 -12.91 8.58
C ARG A 173 -24.33 -11.61 8.03
N LEU A 174 -24.25 -10.57 8.85
CA LEU A 174 -23.70 -9.28 8.45
C LEU A 174 -22.18 -9.36 8.24
N GLY A 175 -21.48 -10.17 9.03
CA GLY A 175 -20.10 -10.55 8.79
C GLY A 175 -19.94 -11.18 7.42
N ALA A 176 -20.75 -12.20 7.09
CA ALA A 176 -20.73 -12.79 5.75
C ALA A 176 -20.95 -11.76 4.63
N VAL A 177 -21.94 -10.87 4.78
CA VAL A 177 -22.22 -9.79 3.81
C VAL A 177 -21.05 -8.82 3.67
N LEU A 178 -20.47 -8.37 4.78
CA LEU A 178 -19.30 -7.50 4.81
C LEU A 178 -18.15 -8.09 4.01
N LEU A 179 -17.89 -9.39 4.20
CA LEU A 179 -16.78 -10.07 3.56
C LEU A 179 -16.98 -10.22 2.05
N PHE A 180 -18.19 -10.59 1.60
CA PHE A 180 -18.51 -10.60 0.17
C PHE A 180 -18.39 -9.21 -0.44
N LEU A 181 -18.73 -8.18 0.32
CA LEU A 181 -18.63 -6.79 -0.11
C LEU A 181 -17.17 -6.36 -0.23
N THR A 182 -16.32 -6.58 0.77
CA THR A 182 -14.87 -6.31 0.70
C THR A 182 -14.21 -7.06 -0.45
N LEU A 183 -14.58 -8.34 -0.67
CA LEU A 183 -14.08 -9.11 -1.82
C LEU A 183 -14.54 -8.53 -3.16
N ALA A 184 -15.80 -8.13 -3.27
CA ALA A 184 -16.31 -7.48 -4.46
C ALA A 184 -15.59 -6.13 -4.70
N THR A 185 -15.37 -5.33 -3.67
CA THR A 185 -14.67 -4.04 -3.75
C THR A 185 -13.24 -4.22 -4.22
N THR A 186 -12.50 -5.14 -3.62
CA THR A 186 -11.09 -5.43 -3.96
C THR A 186 -10.95 -6.01 -5.37
N LEU A 187 -11.80 -6.96 -5.76
CA LEU A 187 -11.77 -7.51 -7.13
C LEU A 187 -12.16 -6.48 -8.17
N LEU A 188 -13.23 -5.72 -7.93
CA LEU A 188 -13.70 -4.71 -8.86
C LEU A 188 -12.67 -3.58 -9.04
N THR A 189 -12.09 -3.06 -7.96
CA THR A 189 -11.02 -2.06 -8.03
C THR A 189 -9.81 -2.60 -8.79
N THR A 190 -9.40 -3.83 -8.49
CA THR A 190 -8.27 -4.49 -9.18
C THR A 190 -8.54 -4.67 -10.68
N LEU A 191 -9.75 -5.11 -11.06
CA LEU A 191 -10.15 -5.28 -12.46
C LEU A 191 -10.22 -3.94 -13.20
N LEU A 192 -10.80 -2.89 -12.59
CA LEU A 192 -10.90 -1.56 -13.18
C LEU A 192 -9.52 -0.94 -13.43
N ILE A 193 -8.61 -1.12 -12.48
CA ILE A 193 -7.23 -0.68 -12.62
C ILE A 193 -6.55 -1.49 -13.73
N SER A 194 -6.62 -2.82 -13.70
CA SER A 194 -5.99 -3.70 -14.69
C SER A 194 -6.49 -3.43 -16.12
N TYR A 195 -7.81 -3.25 -16.28
CA TYR A 195 -8.44 -2.95 -17.56
C TYR A 195 -8.00 -1.60 -18.12
N ARG A 196 -7.90 -0.56 -17.30
CA ARG A 196 -7.43 0.75 -17.77
C ARG A 196 -5.99 0.71 -18.22
N VAL A 197 -5.13 0.06 -17.44
CA VAL A 197 -3.72 -0.06 -17.81
C VAL A 197 -3.60 -0.90 -19.09
N TYR A 198 -4.42 -1.95 -19.26
CA TYR A 198 -4.49 -2.69 -20.52
C TYR A 198 -4.96 -1.82 -21.70
N MET A 199 -5.99 -0.98 -21.54
CA MET A 199 -6.45 -0.08 -22.61
C MET A 199 -5.37 0.93 -23.02
N VAL A 200 -4.76 1.60 -22.05
CA VAL A 200 -3.66 2.56 -22.29
C VAL A 200 -2.47 1.83 -22.93
N CYS A 201 -2.21 0.59 -22.53
CA CYS A 201 -1.19 -0.27 -23.12
C CYS A 201 -1.51 -0.64 -24.57
N ARG A 202 -2.76 -0.99 -24.90
CA ARG A 202 -3.17 -1.30 -26.28
C ARG A 202 -2.90 -0.13 -27.22
N ASP A 203 -3.12 1.09 -26.75
CA ASP A 203 -2.88 2.30 -27.53
C ASP A 203 -1.36 2.64 -27.59
N SER A 204 -0.60 2.30 -26.55
CA SER A 204 0.86 2.55 -26.42
C SER A 204 1.76 1.45 -27.00
N LEU A 205 1.24 0.24 -27.21
CA LEU A 205 1.92 -0.92 -27.80
C LEU A 205 2.39 -0.67 -29.24
N LYS A 206 1.81 0.35 -29.90
CA LYS A 206 2.32 0.89 -31.17
C LYS A 206 3.67 1.61 -31.04
N CYS A 207 4.19 1.85 -29.83
CA CYS A 207 5.34 2.72 -29.54
C CYS A 207 6.39 2.11 -28.58
N GLY A 208 6.45 0.79 -28.38
CA GLY A 208 7.60 0.11 -27.74
C GLY A 208 7.68 0.13 -26.21
N SER A 209 6.70 0.69 -25.48
CA SER A 209 6.72 0.78 -24.00
C SER A 209 6.05 -0.40 -23.25
N ALA A 210 5.70 -1.48 -23.95
CA ALA A 210 4.85 -2.56 -23.42
C ALA A 210 5.43 -3.28 -22.19
N THR A 211 6.74 -3.50 -22.15
CA THR A 211 7.41 -4.26 -21.07
C THR A 211 7.35 -3.54 -19.72
N ARG A 212 7.45 -2.21 -19.70
CA ARG A 212 7.41 -1.40 -18.47
C ARG A 212 6.03 -1.37 -17.84
N PHE A 213 4.98 -1.26 -18.67
CA PHE A 213 3.60 -1.27 -18.20
C PHE A 213 3.18 -2.66 -17.72
N SER A 214 3.64 -3.73 -18.39
CA SER A 214 3.43 -5.10 -17.91
C SER A 214 3.99 -5.29 -16.49
N GLN A 215 5.18 -4.77 -16.21
CA GLN A 215 5.79 -4.82 -14.87
C GLN A 215 4.98 -4.05 -13.81
N ILE A 216 4.37 -2.92 -14.19
CA ILE A 216 3.49 -2.16 -13.29
C ILE A 216 2.21 -2.95 -12.99
N ILE A 217 1.58 -3.53 -14.01
CA ILE A 217 0.33 -4.31 -13.86
C ILE A 217 0.58 -5.55 -13.03
N GLU A 218 1.61 -6.33 -13.37
CA GLU A 218 1.94 -7.59 -12.70
C GLU A 218 2.15 -7.36 -11.20
N LEU A 219 2.84 -6.29 -10.85
CA LEU A 219 3.13 -5.96 -9.46
C LEU A 219 1.90 -5.41 -8.71
N LEU A 220 1.06 -4.65 -9.40
CA LEU A 220 -0.22 -4.16 -8.86
C LEU A 220 -1.12 -5.34 -8.54
N VAL A 221 -1.24 -6.28 -9.49
CA VAL A 221 -1.97 -7.53 -9.32
C VAL A 221 -1.37 -8.35 -8.18
N GLN A 222 -0.05 -8.44 -8.05
CA GLN A 222 0.60 -9.20 -6.97
C GLN A 222 0.27 -8.63 -5.58
N SER A 223 0.35 -7.31 -5.41
CA SER A 223 0.04 -6.65 -4.13
C SER A 223 -1.46 -6.68 -3.81
N ALA A 224 -2.33 -6.48 -4.80
CA ALA A 224 -3.78 -6.58 -4.63
C ALA A 224 -4.24 -8.02 -4.37
N ALA A 225 -3.61 -9.01 -5.02
CA ALA A 225 -3.87 -10.43 -4.78
C ALA A 225 -3.50 -10.82 -3.35
N LEU A 226 -2.37 -10.33 -2.82
CA LEU A 226 -1.97 -10.59 -1.44
C LEU A 226 -3.05 -10.11 -0.45
N TYR A 227 -3.53 -8.88 -0.61
CA TYR A 227 -4.61 -8.33 0.22
C TYR A 227 -5.92 -9.11 0.03
N SER A 228 -6.30 -9.41 -1.22
CA SER A 228 -7.53 -10.15 -1.53
C SER A 228 -7.53 -11.56 -0.92
N VAL A 229 -6.41 -12.27 -1.00
CA VAL A 229 -6.25 -13.61 -0.41
C VAL A 229 -6.32 -13.54 1.12
N ALA A 230 -5.70 -12.52 1.73
CA ALA A 230 -5.74 -12.34 3.17
C ALA A 230 -7.17 -12.06 3.67
N THR A 231 -7.88 -11.15 2.99
CA THR A 231 -9.30 -10.85 3.26
C THR A 231 -10.16 -12.09 3.07
N LEU A 232 -9.95 -12.87 2.00
CA LEU A 232 -10.69 -14.11 1.76
C LEU A 232 -10.43 -15.15 2.85
N ALA A 233 -9.17 -15.31 3.29
CA ALA A 233 -8.83 -16.26 4.34
C ALA A 233 -9.49 -15.88 5.67
N TYR A 234 -9.44 -14.60 6.05
CA TYR A 234 -10.13 -14.07 7.22
C TYR A 234 -11.64 -14.24 7.11
N ALA A 235 -12.19 -14.00 5.91
CA ALA A 235 -13.61 -14.20 5.63
C ALA A 235 -14.05 -15.63 5.91
N ILE A 236 -13.37 -16.60 5.28
CA ILE A 236 -13.67 -18.02 5.40
C ILE A 236 -13.57 -18.45 6.87
N ALA A 237 -12.52 -18.01 7.57
CA ALA A 237 -12.33 -18.35 8.98
C ALA A 237 -13.48 -17.84 9.87
N SER A 238 -14.00 -16.64 9.59
CA SER A 238 -15.10 -16.04 10.38
C SER A 238 -16.47 -16.65 10.10
N VAL A 239 -16.72 -17.18 8.90
CA VAL A 239 -18.03 -17.74 8.51
C VAL A 239 -18.20 -19.21 8.96
N ILE A 240 -17.10 -19.92 9.24
CA ILE A 240 -17.19 -21.33 9.66
C ILE A 240 -17.68 -21.39 11.11
N PRO A 241 -18.91 -21.87 11.37
CA PRO A 241 -19.42 -21.95 12.72
C PRO A 241 -18.68 -23.02 13.52
N SER A 242 -18.40 -22.74 14.79
CA SER A 242 -17.85 -23.71 15.74
C SER A 242 -18.87 -24.82 15.99
N ARG A 243 -18.80 -25.92 15.24
CA ARG A 243 -19.68 -27.09 15.41
C ARG A 243 -19.08 -28.06 16.43
N ASN A 244 -19.93 -28.67 17.26
CA ASN A 244 -19.57 -29.78 18.16
C ASN A 244 -18.38 -29.48 19.10
N GLN A 245 -18.36 -28.30 19.73
CA GLN A 245 -17.28 -27.87 20.65
C GLN A 245 -15.88 -27.76 20.00
N SER A 246 -15.77 -27.83 18.67
CA SER A 246 -14.50 -27.58 18.00
C SER A 246 -14.16 -26.09 18.05
N LEU A 247 -13.05 -25.75 18.70
CA LEU A 247 -12.51 -24.39 18.80
C LEU A 247 -11.49 -24.09 17.69
N GLY A 248 -11.30 -25.03 16.75
CA GLY A 248 -10.41 -24.87 15.59
C GLY A 248 -10.71 -23.62 14.74
N PRO A 249 -11.98 -23.28 14.44
CA PRO A 249 -12.30 -22.06 13.71
C PRO A 249 -11.82 -20.78 14.41
N LEU A 250 -11.90 -20.73 15.76
CA LEU A 250 -11.43 -19.60 16.55
C LEU A 250 -9.92 -19.38 16.39
N VAL A 251 -9.14 -20.47 16.43
CA VAL A 251 -7.69 -20.42 16.18
C VAL A 251 -7.39 -19.95 14.75
N GLY A 252 -8.16 -20.41 13.78
CA GLY A 252 -8.05 -19.96 12.39
C GLY A 252 -8.30 -18.45 12.23
N ILE A 253 -9.31 -17.92 12.93
CA ILE A 253 -9.63 -16.48 12.92
C ILE A 253 -8.46 -15.67 13.48
N GLN A 254 -7.82 -16.12 14.56
CA GLN A 254 -6.67 -15.42 15.16
C GLN A 254 -5.54 -15.23 14.14
N TYR A 255 -5.05 -16.30 13.50
CA TYR A 255 -3.98 -16.20 12.51
C TYR A 255 -4.36 -15.41 11.25
N THR A 256 -5.56 -15.64 10.74
CA THR A 256 -6.03 -14.96 9.52
C THR A 256 -6.27 -13.46 9.78
N SER A 257 -6.65 -13.07 11.01
CA SER A 257 -6.78 -11.67 11.40
C SER A 257 -5.44 -10.93 11.41
N SER A 258 -4.38 -11.55 11.96
CA SER A 258 -3.02 -11.00 11.96
C SER A 258 -2.52 -10.78 10.53
N PHE A 259 -2.78 -11.75 9.66
CA PHE A 259 -2.38 -11.69 8.26
C PHE A 259 -3.17 -10.66 7.45
N TYR A 260 -4.49 -10.57 7.66
CA TYR A 260 -5.34 -9.53 7.07
C TYR A 260 -4.81 -8.14 7.41
N LEU A 261 -4.63 -7.84 8.71
CA LEU A 261 -4.20 -6.52 9.16
C LEU A 261 -2.83 -6.13 8.59
N PHE A 262 -1.90 -7.09 8.54
CA PHE A 262 -0.58 -6.90 7.93
C PHE A 262 -0.68 -6.60 6.44
N SER A 263 -1.42 -7.41 5.69
CA SER A 263 -1.56 -7.27 4.24
C SER A 263 -2.26 -5.96 3.85
N ALA A 264 -3.27 -5.53 4.61
CA ALA A 264 -4.01 -4.28 4.39
C ALA A 264 -3.10 -3.05 4.47
N GLY A 265 -2.14 -3.03 5.38
CA GLY A 265 -1.18 -1.93 5.50
C GLY A 265 -0.04 -2.00 4.49
N VAL A 266 0.50 -3.21 4.30
CA VAL A 266 1.72 -3.41 3.50
C VAL A 266 1.45 -3.33 2.01
N ALA A 267 0.36 -3.91 1.50
CA ALA A 267 0.09 -3.93 0.06
C ALA A 267 0.01 -2.52 -0.56
N PRO A 268 -0.77 -1.56 -0.01
CA PRO A 268 -0.81 -0.19 -0.53
C PRO A 268 0.55 0.52 -0.41
N THR A 269 1.29 0.25 0.67
CA THR A 269 2.61 0.84 0.94
C THR A 269 3.65 0.38 -0.09
N ILE A 270 3.80 -0.93 -0.31
CA ILE A 270 4.70 -1.51 -1.34
C ILE A 270 4.31 -0.96 -2.71
N MET A 271 3.02 -0.95 -3.03
CA MET A 271 2.52 -0.46 -4.30
C MET A 271 2.86 1.03 -4.48
N SER A 272 2.97 1.82 -3.41
CA SER A 272 3.34 3.25 -3.48
C SER A 272 4.82 3.44 -3.76
N ILE A 273 5.67 2.72 -3.03
CA ILE A 273 7.13 2.74 -3.15
C ILE A 273 7.53 2.45 -4.60
N ARG A 274 6.88 1.46 -5.20
CA ARG A 274 7.18 0.98 -6.54
C ARG A 274 6.85 2.01 -7.61
N VAL A 275 5.71 2.67 -7.48
CA VAL A 275 5.36 3.81 -8.36
C VAL A 275 6.40 4.93 -8.23
N ALA A 276 6.86 5.22 -7.02
CA ALA A 276 7.90 6.23 -6.79
C ALA A 276 9.27 5.85 -7.38
N PHE A 277 9.63 4.56 -7.38
CA PHE A 277 10.84 4.03 -8.03
C PHE A 277 10.73 4.04 -9.56
N MET A 278 9.57 3.69 -10.11
CA MET A 278 9.37 3.66 -11.56
C MET A 278 9.36 5.07 -12.17
N ALA A 279 8.80 6.05 -11.45
CA ALA A 279 8.91 7.45 -11.83
C ALA A 279 10.38 7.94 -11.88
N ASP A 280 11.21 7.45 -10.96
CA ASP A 280 12.65 7.78 -10.88
C ASP A 280 13.43 7.25 -12.08
N LYS A 281 13.25 5.96 -12.39
CA LYS A 281 13.90 5.32 -13.53
C LYS A 281 13.52 6.00 -14.85
N ASN A 282 12.30 6.52 -14.94
CA ASN A 282 11.85 7.26 -16.11
C ASN A 282 12.54 8.61 -16.24
N GLN A 283 12.71 9.38 -15.15
CA GLN A 283 13.46 10.64 -15.17
C GLN A 283 14.94 10.41 -15.51
N GLY A 284 15.58 9.39 -14.91
CA GLY A 284 16.97 9.04 -15.20
C GLY A 284 17.20 8.60 -16.64
N SER A 285 16.29 7.80 -17.21
CA SER A 285 16.34 7.37 -18.62
C SER A 285 16.11 8.53 -19.59
N LEU A 286 15.20 9.46 -19.27
CA LEU A 286 14.98 10.64 -20.09
C LEU A 286 16.21 11.56 -20.07
N ALA A 287 16.80 11.77 -18.89
CA ALA A 287 18.03 12.55 -18.73
C ALA A 287 19.20 11.93 -19.50
N SER A 288 19.38 10.60 -19.48
CA SER A 288 20.44 9.95 -20.24
C SER A 288 20.25 10.05 -21.75
N HIS A 289 19.01 9.99 -22.26
CA HIS A 289 18.74 10.18 -23.68
C HIS A 289 18.99 11.63 -24.13
N VAL A 290 18.64 12.62 -23.30
CA VAL A 290 18.93 14.03 -23.60
C VAL A 290 20.44 14.30 -23.58
N SER A 291 21.16 13.75 -22.58
CA SER A 291 22.62 13.88 -22.53
C SER A 291 23.34 13.18 -23.70
N ALA A 292 22.83 12.04 -24.16
CA ALA A 292 23.38 11.34 -25.32
C ALA A 292 23.19 12.14 -26.62
N LEU A 293 21.99 12.69 -26.84
CA LEU A 293 21.71 13.58 -27.99
C LEU A 293 22.56 14.85 -27.95
N GLN A 294 22.86 15.38 -26.76
CA GLN A 294 23.68 16.57 -26.61
C GLN A 294 25.17 16.32 -26.82
N PHE A 295 25.66 15.08 -26.59
CA PHE A 295 27.01 14.67 -26.95
C PHE A 295 27.14 14.42 -28.45
N GLU A 296 26.15 13.78 -29.07
CA GLU A 296 26.12 13.52 -30.52
C GLU A 296 26.03 14.83 -31.33
N ALA A 297 25.24 15.81 -30.88
CA ALA A 297 25.18 17.14 -31.48
C ALA A 297 26.48 17.96 -31.31
N HIS A 298 27.43 17.52 -30.47
CA HIS A 298 28.73 18.17 -30.30
C HIS A 298 29.85 17.50 -31.11
N GLU A 299 29.63 16.29 -31.64
CA GLU A 299 30.56 15.63 -32.56
C GLU A 299 30.36 16.06 -34.03
N ASP A 300 29.23 16.70 -34.36
CA ASP A 300 28.86 17.14 -35.72
C ASP A 300 29.18 18.62 -36.03
N ASP A 301 30.22 19.21 -35.42
CA ASP A 301 30.79 20.49 -35.89
C ASP A 301 32.11 20.27 -36.67
N PRO A 302 32.07 20.05 -38.00
CA PRO A 302 33.25 20.04 -38.84
C PRO A 302 33.62 21.49 -39.20
N SER A 303 34.12 22.26 -38.25
CA SER A 303 34.70 23.57 -38.54
C SER A 303 35.98 23.83 -37.73
N ASN A 304 37.04 23.06 -38.04
CA ASN A 304 38.41 23.56 -38.24
C ASN A 304 39.38 22.39 -38.50
N PHE A 305 39.44 21.94 -39.76
CA PHE A 305 40.63 21.29 -40.29
C PHE A 305 41.08 22.05 -41.55
N THR A 306 41.73 23.20 -41.32
CA THR A 306 42.41 23.94 -42.37
C THR A 306 43.68 23.23 -42.77
N THR A 307 43.67 22.79 -44.03
CA THR A 307 44.76 22.49 -44.95
C THR A 307 46.09 23.16 -44.60
N PHE A 308 47.12 22.37 -44.31
CA PHE A 308 48.51 22.82 -44.32
C PHE A 308 49.08 22.64 -45.73
N SER A 309 48.95 23.68 -46.56
CA SER A 309 49.72 23.85 -47.80
C SER A 309 50.69 25.00 -47.59
N SER A 310 51.97 24.67 -47.40
CA SER A 310 53.06 25.62 -47.22
C SER A 310 53.68 26.00 -48.57
N THR A 311 53.41 27.23 -49.03
CA THR A 311 54.23 27.93 -50.03
C THR A 311 54.24 29.44 -49.70
N ASN A 312 55.30 29.89 -49.02
CA ASN A 312 55.70 31.30 -48.88
C ASN A 312 56.82 31.56 -49.91
N SER A 313 56.70 32.50 -50.86
CA SER A 313 56.72 33.97 -50.78
C SER A 313 58.12 34.59 -50.84
N SER A 314 58.38 35.34 -51.91
CA SER A 314 59.42 36.37 -52.06
C SER A 314 58.77 37.45 -52.94
N GLY A 315 58.36 38.61 -52.38
CA GLY A 315 59.14 39.86 -52.30
C GLY A 315 59.15 40.58 -53.67
N THR A 316 58.94 41.89 -53.87
CA THR A 316 58.82 43.08 -53.02
C THR A 316 58.35 44.24 -53.95
N THR A 317 57.55 45.18 -53.42
CA THR A 317 57.45 46.64 -53.75
C THR A 317 57.26 47.17 -55.19
N ALA A 318 56.10 47.81 -55.38
CA ALA A 318 55.85 49.07 -56.10
C ALA A 318 55.18 50.04 -55.08
N GLU A 319 55.16 51.37 -55.15
CA GLU A 319 55.80 52.43 -55.93
C GLU A 319 55.53 53.75 -55.14
N ASN A 320 56.36 54.74 -55.40
CA ASN A 320 56.55 56.02 -54.75
C ASN A 320 55.36 57.04 -54.75
N ILE A 321 55.34 57.88 -53.70
CA ILE A 321 55.19 59.36 -53.71
C ILE A 321 53.80 60.06 -53.58
N ASN A 322 53.76 60.93 -52.54
CA ASN A 322 53.01 62.20 -52.34
C ASN A 322 51.48 62.16 -52.10
N THR A 323 50.85 62.98 -51.26
CA THR A 323 51.25 64.16 -50.46
C THR A 323 50.13 64.48 -49.45
N ARG A 324 50.51 65.04 -48.29
CA ARG A 324 49.88 66.21 -47.63
C ARG A 324 48.44 66.07 -47.05
N GLY A 325 48.32 66.17 -45.72
CA GLY A 325 47.05 66.55 -45.08
C GLY A 325 46.97 66.19 -43.60
N THR A 326 47.46 67.06 -42.74
CA THR A 326 47.46 66.98 -41.28
C THR A 326 46.09 67.22 -40.63
N HIS A 327 45.95 66.79 -39.36
CA HIS A 327 44.97 67.14 -38.31
C HIS A 327 43.65 66.35 -38.29
N LYS A 328 43.10 65.93 -37.14
CA LYS A 328 43.50 65.68 -35.74
C LYS A 328 42.16 65.33 -35.02
N LEU A 329 42.15 64.33 -34.13
CA LEU A 329 41.31 64.23 -32.89
C LEU A 329 39.77 64.11 -33.09
N LYS A 330 38.95 63.36 -32.34
CA LYS A 330 39.01 62.57 -31.09
C LYS A 330 37.64 61.80 -30.98
N PRO A 331 37.24 61.15 -29.85
CA PRO A 331 36.68 59.80 -29.87
C PRO A 331 35.19 59.73 -29.46
N GLY A 332 34.64 58.53 -29.59
CA GLY A 332 33.41 58.05 -28.97
C GLY A 332 33.40 56.54 -29.06
#